data_AF-A0A1F2QQJ4-F1
#
_entry.id   AF-A0A1F2QQJ4-F1
#
_cell.length_a   1.000
_cell.length_b   1.000
_cell.length_c   1.000
_cell.angle_alpha   90.00
_cell.angle_beta   90.00
_cell.angle_gamma   90.00
#
_symmetry.space_group_name_H-M   'P 1'
#
loop_
_entity.id
_entity.type
_entity.pdbx_description
1 polymer ?
#
loop_
_entity_poly.entity_id
_entity_poly.type
_entity_poly.pdbx_seq_one_letter_code
_entity_poly.pdbx_strand_id
1 'polypeptide(L)'
;MSPLVGQPPTPRPSEARSVSLNLTAKELVFLQKVTRQEYHFITDDEQQARLKLRDKLVEASFDKERARVVLTLTRDELLFLIKVARENYSFIARAEKEARLALAAKLHKTAESVFGVSTRED
;
A
#
# COMPACT_ATOMS: atom_id res chain seq x y z
N MET A 1 -33.08 39.30 -16.94
CA MET A 1 -32.82 39.13 -15.49
C MET A 1 -32.28 37.72 -15.28
N SER A 2 -31.22 37.63 -14.49
CA SER A 2 -30.09 36.71 -14.61
C SER A 2 -30.34 35.22 -14.31
N PRO A 3 -29.59 34.28 -14.94
CA PRO A 3 -29.50 32.90 -14.49
C PRO A 3 -28.56 32.80 -13.27
N LEU A 4 -29.04 32.19 -12.18
CA LEU A 4 -28.21 31.92 -11.00
C LEU A 4 -27.36 30.66 -11.22
N VAL A 5 -26.11 30.95 -11.59
CA VAL A 5 -24.85 30.40 -11.06
C VAL A 5 -24.69 28.87 -11.00
N GLY A 6 -23.70 28.41 -11.77
CA GLY A 6 -23.19 27.05 -11.73
C GLY A 6 -22.76 26.67 -10.32
N GLN A 7 -23.20 25.49 -9.89
CA GLN A 7 -22.64 24.81 -8.74
C GLN A 7 -21.21 24.40 -9.09
N PRO A 8 -20.16 24.89 -8.41
CA PRO A 8 -18.83 24.31 -8.54
C PRO A 8 -18.90 22.85 -8.05
N PRO A 9 -18.18 21.90 -8.68
CA PRO A 9 -18.13 20.52 -8.18
C PRO A 9 -17.60 20.58 -6.75
N THR A 10 -18.41 20.13 -5.80
CA THR A 10 -18.06 20.03 -4.39
C THR A 10 -16.77 19.21 -4.27
N PRO A 11 -15.62 19.80 -3.90
CA PRO A 11 -14.50 19.00 -3.50
C PRO A 11 -14.68 18.67 -2.02
N ARG A 12 -14.54 17.38 -1.71
CA ARG A 12 -14.25 16.75 -0.40
C ARG A 12 -15.41 15.90 0.15
N PRO A 13 -15.06 14.67 0.53
CA PRO A 13 -14.61 14.49 1.91
C PRO A 13 -13.19 13.93 1.92
N SER A 14 -12.30 14.53 2.72
CA SER A 14 -10.95 14.02 3.04
C SER A 14 -10.20 13.39 1.87
N GLU A 15 -9.28 14.12 1.23
CA GLU A 15 -8.16 13.47 0.56
C GLU A 15 -7.45 12.60 1.60
N ALA A 16 -7.90 11.36 1.75
CA ALA A 16 -7.18 10.30 2.42
C ALA A 16 -5.87 10.26 1.65
N ARG A 17 -4.83 10.91 2.20
CA ARG A 17 -3.55 11.14 1.52
C ARG A 17 -3.11 9.81 0.93
N SER A 18 -3.32 9.69 -0.37
CA SER A 18 -3.11 8.47 -1.11
C SER A 18 -1.72 8.55 -1.68
N VAL A 19 -0.92 7.53 -1.48
CA VAL A 19 0.46 7.50 -1.96
C VAL A 19 0.61 6.48 -3.07
N SER A 20 1.30 6.90 -4.12
CA SER A 20 1.65 6.01 -5.23
C SER A 20 2.95 5.30 -4.91
N LEU A 21 2.90 3.99 -4.72
CA LEU A 21 4.05 3.13 -4.49
C LEU A 21 4.43 2.41 -5.77
N ASN A 22 5.71 2.48 -6.13
CA ASN A 22 6.26 1.76 -7.27
C ASN A 22 6.86 0.43 -6.81
N LEU A 23 6.21 -0.66 -7.17
CA LEU A 23 6.63 -2.02 -6.88
C LEU A 23 7.34 -2.65 -8.08
N THR A 24 8.33 -3.47 -7.81
CA THR A 24 8.87 -4.42 -8.80
C THR A 24 8.00 -5.67 -8.87
N ALA A 25 8.19 -6.48 -9.92
CA ALA A 25 7.51 -7.76 -10.06
C ALA A 25 7.71 -8.68 -8.84
N LYS A 26 8.91 -8.69 -8.25
CA LYS A 26 9.22 -9.51 -7.05
C LYS A 26 8.45 -9.04 -5.82
N GLU A 27 8.36 -7.72 -5.61
CA GLU A 27 7.61 -7.13 -4.50
C GLU A 27 6.10 -7.38 -4.67
N LEU A 28 5.58 -7.29 -5.89
CA LEU A 28 4.18 -7.61 -6.20
C LEU A 28 3.86 -9.07 -5.83
N VAL A 29 4.68 -10.03 -6.28
CA VAL A 29 4.46 -11.46 -5.99
C VAL A 29 4.52 -11.73 -4.48
N PHE A 30 5.47 -11.13 -3.77
CA PHE A 30 5.53 -11.19 -2.31
C PHE A 30 4.23 -10.68 -1.68
N LEU A 31 3.74 -9.51 -2.11
CA LEU A 31 2.52 -8.91 -1.60
C LEU A 31 1.27 -9.73 -1.92
N GLN A 32 1.16 -10.30 -3.11
CA GLN A 32 0.07 -11.19 -3.47
C GLN A 32 0.05 -12.46 -2.62
N LYS A 33 1.23 -13.02 -2.29
CA LYS A 33 1.32 -14.18 -1.39
C LYS A 33 0.92 -13.81 0.03
N VAL A 34 1.48 -12.74 0.58
CA VAL A 34 1.27 -12.37 1.98
C VAL A 34 -0.17 -11.94 2.25
N THR A 35 -0.80 -11.24 1.29
CA THR A 35 -2.22 -10.85 1.39
C THR A 35 -3.19 -12.01 1.17
N ARG A 36 -2.73 -13.13 0.58
CA ARG A 36 -3.51 -14.37 0.47
C ARG A 36 -3.40 -15.27 1.69
N GLN A 37 -2.29 -15.22 2.42
CA GLN A 37 -2.12 -16.01 3.64
C GLN A 37 -3.06 -15.52 4.75
N GLU A 38 -3.68 -16.47 5.45
CA GLU A 38 -4.52 -16.17 6.60
C GLU A 38 -3.67 -15.63 7.73
N TYR A 39 -4.03 -14.42 8.15
CA TYR A 39 -3.29 -13.64 9.11
C TYR A 39 -4.03 -13.74 10.44
N HIS A 40 -3.51 -14.54 11.37
CA HIS A 40 -4.23 -14.93 12.59
C HIS A 40 -4.39 -13.81 13.65
N PHE A 41 -3.71 -12.66 13.51
CA PHE A 41 -3.74 -11.57 14.50
C PHE A 41 -3.84 -10.19 13.84
N ILE A 42 -4.95 -9.93 13.15
CA ILE A 42 -5.25 -8.60 12.61
C ILE A 42 -6.52 -8.05 13.26
N THR A 43 -6.52 -6.76 13.56
CA THR A 43 -7.73 -6.03 13.95
C THR A 43 -8.71 -5.93 12.76
N ASP A 44 -9.98 -5.62 13.02
CA ASP A 44 -11.00 -5.45 11.96
C ASP A 44 -10.55 -4.44 10.90
N ASP A 45 -9.94 -3.33 11.33
CA ASP A 45 -9.41 -2.30 10.45
C ASP A 45 -8.27 -2.81 9.54
N GLU A 46 -7.34 -3.58 10.11
CA GLU A 46 -6.27 -4.24 9.35
C GLU A 46 -6.81 -5.30 8.39
N GLN A 47 -7.88 -6.00 8.77
CA GLN A 47 -8.56 -6.95 7.89
C GLN A 47 -9.19 -6.24 6.69
N GLN A 48 -9.84 -5.10 6.92
CA GLN A 48 -10.37 -4.27 5.84
C GLN A 48 -9.27 -3.73 4.94
N ALA A 49 -8.16 -3.23 5.51
CA ALA A 49 -7.00 -2.77 4.75
C ALA A 49 -6.40 -3.89 3.90
N ARG A 50 -6.28 -5.12 4.46
CA ARG A 50 -5.82 -6.31 3.74
C ARG A 50 -6.74 -6.65 2.57
N LEU A 51 -8.06 -6.64 2.77
CA LEU A 51 -9.03 -6.98 1.72
C LEU A 51 -8.97 -5.96 0.58
N LYS A 52 -8.93 -4.65 0.91
CA LYS A 52 -8.77 -3.56 -0.07
C LYS A 52 -7.45 -3.68 -0.84
N LEU A 53 -6.35 -3.93 -0.12
CA LEU A 53 -5.04 -4.10 -0.72
C LEU A 53 -4.99 -5.33 -1.65
N ARG A 54 -5.59 -6.44 -1.24
CA ARG A 54 -5.69 -7.65 -2.08
C ARG A 54 -6.41 -7.35 -3.38
N ASP A 55 -7.53 -6.66 -3.32
CA ASP A 55 -8.31 -6.27 -4.50
C ASP A 55 -7.46 -5.42 -5.46
N LYS A 56 -6.82 -4.37 -4.92
CA LYS A 56 -5.88 -3.54 -5.68
C LYS A 56 -4.72 -4.32 -6.27
N LEU A 57 -4.17 -5.31 -5.56
CA LEU A 57 -3.07 -6.16 -6.04
C LEU A 57 -3.49 -7.11 -7.16
N VAL A 58 -4.78 -7.47 -7.22
CA VAL A 58 -5.36 -8.25 -8.32
C VAL A 58 -5.62 -7.35 -9.53
N GLU A 59 -6.16 -6.15 -9.31
CA GLU A 59 -6.40 -5.16 -10.36
C GLU A 59 -5.12 -4.47 -10.85
N ALA A 60 -4.05 -4.54 -10.06
CA ALA A 60 -2.77 -3.92 -10.35
C ALA A 60 -2.19 -4.44 -11.66
N SER A 61 -2.24 -3.58 -12.67
CA SER A 61 -1.67 -3.86 -13.98
C SER A 61 -0.16 -3.68 -13.93
N PHE A 62 0.57 -4.69 -14.40
CA PHE A 62 2.02 -4.58 -14.55
C PHE A 62 2.34 -3.69 -15.75
N ASP A 63 2.94 -2.53 -15.48
CA ASP A 63 3.40 -1.62 -16.52
C ASP A 63 4.68 -2.17 -17.14
N LYS A 64 4.52 -2.77 -18.33
CA LYS A 64 5.63 -3.41 -19.06
C LYS A 64 6.69 -2.41 -19.51
N GLU A 65 6.30 -1.17 -19.81
CA GLU A 65 7.20 -0.12 -20.29
C GLU A 65 8.15 0.36 -19.19
N ARG A 66 7.65 0.46 -17.96
CA ARG A 66 8.43 0.91 -16.81
C ARG A 66 8.90 -0.23 -15.90
N ALA A 67 8.63 -1.48 -16.28
CA ALA A 67 8.93 -2.71 -15.55
C ALA A 67 8.52 -2.64 -14.06
N ARG A 68 7.40 -1.97 -13.77
CA ARG A 68 6.96 -1.67 -12.40
C ARG A 68 5.44 -1.71 -12.30
N VAL A 69 4.96 -1.85 -11.08
CA VAL A 69 3.53 -1.76 -10.75
C VAL A 69 3.32 -0.53 -9.89
N VAL A 70 2.37 0.31 -10.27
CA VAL A 70 2.00 1.49 -9.49
C VAL A 70 0.77 1.12 -8.65
N LEU A 71 0.92 1.12 -7.33
CA LEU A 71 -0.18 0.93 -6.39
C LEU A 71 -0.49 2.24 -5.69
N THR A 72 -1.75 2.62 -5.69
CA THR A 72 -2.23 3.75 -4.89
C THR A 72 -2.74 3.24 -3.55
N LEU A 73 -2.01 3.57 -2.49
CA LEU A 73 -2.24 3.13 -1.12
C LEU A 73 -2.79 4.29 -0.29
N THR A 74 -3.80 4.01 0.52
CA THR A 74 -4.22 4.92 1.60
C THR A 74 -3.27 4.79 2.79
N ARG A 75 -3.45 5.66 3.81
CA ARG A 75 -2.65 5.64 5.03
C ARG A 75 -2.68 4.28 5.74
N ASP A 76 -3.87 3.73 5.94
CA ASP A 76 -4.06 2.46 6.67
C ASP A 76 -3.46 1.28 5.90
N GLU A 77 -3.60 1.28 4.56
CA GLU A 77 -2.93 0.29 3.71
C GLU A 77 -1.42 0.41 3.76
N LEU A 78 -0.86 1.63 3.81
CA LEU A 78 0.58 1.83 3.94
C LEU A 78 1.09 1.34 5.31
N LEU A 79 0.39 1.67 6.40
CA LEU A 79 0.75 1.22 7.75
C LEU A 79 0.67 -0.31 7.87
N PHE A 80 -0.39 -0.91 7.33
CA PHE A 80 -0.54 -2.35 7.23
C PHE A 80 0.64 -2.97 6.46
N LEU A 81 0.99 -2.40 5.30
CA LEU A 81 2.13 -2.86 4.51
C LEU A 81 3.46 -2.76 5.25
N ILE A 82 3.68 -1.71 6.05
CA ILE A 82 4.89 -1.57 6.86
C ILE A 82 4.98 -2.70 7.89
N LYS A 83 3.87 -2.98 8.59
CA LYS A 83 3.79 -4.09 9.54
C LYS A 83 4.06 -5.43 8.88
N VAL A 84 3.34 -5.71 7.79
CA VAL A 84 3.52 -6.90 6.94
C VAL A 84 4.97 -7.03 6.44
N ALA A 85 5.59 -5.94 6.00
CA ALA A 85 6.96 -5.97 5.49
C ALA A 85 8.00 -6.16 6.61
N ARG A 86 7.72 -5.76 7.84
CA ARG A 86 8.60 -5.99 9.00
C ARG A 86 8.53 -7.42 9.51
N GLU A 87 7.39 -8.07 9.37
CA GLU A 87 7.20 -9.45 9.81
C GLU A 87 8.12 -10.45 9.10
N ASN A 88 8.56 -11.46 9.85
CA ASN A 88 9.40 -12.54 9.34
C ASN A 88 8.52 -13.74 9.06
N TYR A 89 8.31 -14.00 7.78
CA TYR A 89 7.58 -15.18 7.31
C TYR A 89 8.53 -16.35 7.12
N SER A 90 8.20 -17.49 7.71
CA SER A 90 8.96 -18.73 7.50
C SER A 90 8.66 -19.37 6.13
N PHE A 91 7.58 -18.97 5.46
CA PHE A 91 7.13 -19.55 4.18
C PHE A 91 7.67 -18.84 2.93
N ILE A 92 8.39 -17.72 3.07
CA ILE A 92 8.92 -16.97 1.93
C ILE A 92 10.31 -17.48 1.53
N ALA A 93 10.58 -17.57 0.22
CA ALA A 93 11.88 -17.98 -0.28
C ALA A 93 12.95 -16.89 -0.04
N ARG A 94 14.24 -17.26 -0.15
CA ARG A 94 15.37 -16.31 -0.01
C ARG A 94 15.24 -15.10 -0.95
N ALA A 95 14.81 -15.32 -2.18
CA ALA A 95 14.58 -14.26 -3.17
C ALA A 95 13.43 -13.31 -2.80
N GLU A 96 12.44 -13.80 -2.04
CA GLU A 96 11.31 -13.00 -1.54
C GLU A 96 11.69 -12.23 -0.27
N LYS A 97 12.63 -12.76 0.52
CA LYS A 97 13.20 -12.03 1.65
C LYS A 97 13.88 -10.73 1.21
N GLU A 98 14.60 -10.75 0.09
CA GLU A 98 15.20 -9.54 -0.48
C GLU A 98 14.14 -8.54 -0.94
N ALA A 99 13.08 -9.01 -1.61
CA ALA A 99 11.96 -8.18 -2.03
C ALA A 99 11.25 -7.54 -0.83
N ARG A 100 11.05 -8.30 0.25
CA ARG A 100 10.48 -7.80 1.51
C ARG A 100 11.35 -6.68 2.12
N LEU A 101 12.66 -6.87 2.21
CA LEU A 101 13.57 -5.88 2.78
C LEU A 101 13.59 -4.59 1.94
N ALA A 102 13.63 -4.72 0.61
CA ALA A 102 13.54 -3.58 -0.30
C ALA A 102 12.20 -2.85 -0.16
N LEU A 103 11.10 -3.60 -0.03
CA LEU A 103 9.77 -3.07 0.17
C LEU A 103 9.66 -2.31 1.51
N ALA A 104 10.14 -2.90 2.61
CA ALA A 104 10.15 -2.26 3.92
C ALA A 104 10.87 -0.91 3.90
N ALA A 105 12.04 -0.85 3.27
CA ALA A 105 12.81 0.39 3.12
C ALA A 105 12.05 1.45 2.30
N LYS A 106 11.39 1.05 1.20
CA LYS A 106 10.57 1.95 0.39
C LYS A 106 9.37 2.46 1.17
N LEU A 107 8.66 1.58 1.88
CA LEU A 107 7.46 1.92 2.65
C LEU A 107 7.81 2.88 3.78
N HIS A 108 8.91 2.64 4.50
CA HIS A 108 9.42 3.56 5.53
C HIS A 108 9.71 4.93 4.94
N LYS A 109 10.52 5.01 3.88
CA LYS A 109 10.84 6.27 3.21
C LYS A 109 9.59 7.00 2.71
N THR A 110 8.62 6.25 2.21
CA THR A 110 7.34 6.77 1.72
C THR A 110 6.49 7.30 2.87
N ALA A 111 6.44 6.60 4.00
CA ALA A 111 5.71 7.04 5.18
C ALA A 111 6.32 8.30 5.80
N GLU A 112 7.65 8.36 5.91
CA GLU A 112 8.37 9.56 6.36
C GLU A 112 8.07 10.75 5.44
N SER A 113 8.12 10.54 4.12
CA SER A 113 7.90 11.60 3.14
C SER A 113 6.45 12.12 3.07
N VAL A 114 5.45 11.26 3.24
CA VAL A 114 4.03 11.62 3.04
C VAL A 114 3.33 12.00 4.33
N PHE A 115 3.69 11.35 5.43
CA PHE A 115 3.04 11.53 6.72
C PHE A 115 3.89 12.28 7.73
N GLY A 116 5.17 12.54 7.45
CA GLY A 116 6.10 13.14 8.43
C GLY A 116 6.26 12.27 9.67
N VAL A 117 5.84 11.01 9.61
CA VAL A 117 5.95 10.04 10.69
C VAL A 117 7.34 9.45 10.56
N SER A 118 8.28 9.89 11.38
CA SER A 118 9.42 9.03 11.69
C SER A 118 8.83 7.76 12.30
N THR A 119 8.89 6.65 11.58
CA THR A 119 8.61 5.30 12.13
C THR A 119 9.73 4.88 13.09
N ARG A 120 10.13 5.81 13.97
CA ARG A 120 10.98 5.61 15.12
C ARG A 120 10.00 5.34 16.25
N GLU A 121 9.58 4.10 16.34
CA GLU A 121 8.92 3.61 17.55
C GLU A 121 9.94 3.72 18.70
N ASP A 122 9.47 4.30 19.80
CA ASP A 122 10.11 4.29 21.12
C ASP A 122 10.30 2.84 21.61
#